data_AF-A0A8T2V8L6-F1
#
_entry.id   AF-A0A8T2V8L6-F1
#
_cell.length_a   1.000
_cell.length_b   1.000
_cell.length_c   1.000
_cell.angle_alpha   90.00
_cell.angle_beta   90.00
_cell.angle_gamma   90.00
#
_symmetry.space_group_name_H-M   'P 1'
#
loop_
_entity.id
_entity.type
_entity.pdbx_description
1 polymer ?
#
loop_
_entity_poly.entity_id
_entity_poly.type
_entity_poly.pdbx_seq_one_letter_code
_entity_poly.pdbx_strand_id
1 'polypeptide(L)'
;MSIAEAFPDTQKYWPSWDTREKLNCISTRKAPDSLCGLIRKLFTLHGDEDMPYYRQKEILQACRKWNLVWVGPGQAAPLEPHEIELLLGFDKDHTRGCASMTERYDALGNSFQINTVAYHLSTLKPLYPHGITVLSLFSGIGGGEVSLHKLGIYLKVVIAVEINEKVRGVLKSWWRKSCQAGELKLKNDVRDLTHEVLTDLIDEVGPIDLIIGGSPCNNLSGNNRVSRTGLNGSESSLFFEFPRILNIVTQIMRDKGFL
;
A
#
# COMPACT_ATOMS: atom_id res chain seq x y z
N MET A 1 0.86 -3.11 16.41
CA MET A 1 -0.50 -2.54 16.49
C MET A 1 -1.55 -3.64 16.53
N SER A 2 -2.28 -3.76 17.64
CA SER A 2 -3.54 -4.50 17.76
C SER A 2 -4.72 -3.65 17.26
N ILE A 3 -5.88 -4.27 17.04
CA ILE A 3 -7.14 -3.54 16.75
C ILE A 3 -7.45 -2.55 17.87
N ALA A 4 -7.31 -3.01 19.12
CA ALA A 4 -7.54 -2.23 20.32
C ALA A 4 -6.65 -0.97 20.40
N GLU A 5 -5.38 -1.07 20.00
CA GLU A 5 -4.46 0.07 19.92
C GLU A 5 -4.80 1.01 18.77
N ALA A 6 -5.26 0.48 17.63
CA ALA A 6 -5.62 1.28 16.46
C ALA A 6 -6.95 2.04 16.65
N PHE A 7 -7.92 1.43 17.34
CA PHE A 7 -9.28 1.93 17.51
C PHE A 7 -9.71 1.88 18.99
N PRO A 8 -9.11 2.71 19.86
CA PRO A 8 -9.40 2.66 21.29
C PRO A 8 -10.87 3.01 21.61
N ASP A 9 -11.45 3.98 20.88
CA ASP A 9 -12.79 4.49 21.14
C ASP A 9 -13.91 3.48 20.86
N THR A 10 -13.61 2.46 20.06
CA THR A 10 -14.60 1.50 19.60
C THR A 10 -14.61 0.22 20.43
N GLN A 11 -13.60 -0.01 21.28
CA GLN A 11 -13.48 -1.21 22.13
C GLN A 11 -14.72 -1.50 22.97
N LYS A 12 -15.40 -0.46 23.47
CA LYS A 12 -16.64 -0.59 24.26
C LYS A 12 -17.80 -1.25 23.50
N TYR A 13 -17.70 -1.38 22.19
CA TYR A 13 -18.71 -2.01 21.34
C TYR A 13 -18.32 -3.42 20.88
N TRP A 14 -17.15 -3.93 21.26
CA TRP A 14 -16.75 -5.29 20.89
C TRP A 14 -17.56 -6.31 21.69
N PRO A 15 -18.28 -7.23 21.01
CA PRO A 15 -18.89 -8.36 21.68
C PRO A 15 -17.82 -9.22 22.35
N SER A 16 -18.12 -9.76 23.54
CA SER A 16 -17.19 -10.59 24.32
C SER A 16 -16.72 -11.85 23.57
N TRP A 17 -17.51 -12.33 22.61
CA TRP A 17 -17.20 -13.48 21.77
C TRP A 17 -16.36 -13.15 20.53
N ASP A 18 -16.15 -11.88 20.19
CA ASP A 18 -15.24 -11.46 19.12
C ASP A 18 -13.82 -11.27 19.68
N THR A 19 -13.04 -12.35 19.63
CA THR A 19 -11.67 -12.39 20.17
C THR A 19 -10.60 -11.89 19.21
N ARG A 20 -10.95 -11.11 18.17
CA ARG A 20 -9.97 -10.64 17.18
C ARG A 20 -9.09 -9.54 17.77
N GLU A 21 -7.79 -9.79 17.81
CA GLU A 21 -6.79 -8.78 18.14
C GLU A 21 -6.12 -8.14 16.92
N LYS A 22 -6.23 -8.81 15.76
CA LYS A 22 -5.63 -8.42 14.48
C LYS A 22 -6.68 -8.47 13.38
N LEU A 23 -6.51 -7.56 12.43
CA LEU A 23 -7.21 -7.60 11.15
C LEU A 23 -6.53 -8.61 10.23
N ASN A 24 -7.26 -9.07 9.23
CA ASN A 24 -6.68 -9.79 8.11
C ASN A 24 -6.02 -8.79 7.13
N CYS A 25 -5.39 -9.31 6.07
CA CYS A 25 -4.82 -8.50 5.01
C CYS A 25 -5.84 -7.46 4.50
N ILE A 26 -5.40 -6.21 4.35
CA ILE A 26 -6.22 -5.13 3.80
C ILE A 26 -6.59 -5.47 2.36
N SER A 27 -7.85 -5.26 2.00
CA SER A 27 -8.36 -5.56 0.66
C SER A 27 -8.59 -4.28 -0.13
N THR A 28 -8.59 -4.40 -1.46
CA THR A 28 -8.89 -3.34 -2.43
C THR A 28 -10.37 -2.95 -2.48
N ARG A 29 -11.24 -3.68 -1.77
CA ARG A 29 -12.70 -3.47 -1.79
C ARG A 29 -13.28 -3.39 -0.39
N LYS A 30 -14.27 -2.52 -0.23
CA LYS A 30 -15.08 -2.41 0.98
C LYS A 30 -16.21 -3.44 1.01
N ALA A 31 -16.68 -3.75 2.21
CA ALA A 31 -17.88 -4.56 2.41
C ALA A 31 -19.11 -3.89 1.78
N PRO A 32 -20.07 -4.68 1.25
CA PRO A 32 -21.35 -4.14 0.83
C PRO A 32 -22.19 -3.70 2.03
N ASP A 33 -22.89 -2.58 1.89
CA ASP A 33 -23.71 -1.99 2.97
C ASP A 33 -24.82 -2.95 3.44
N SER A 34 -25.32 -3.82 2.55
CA SER A 34 -26.30 -4.86 2.86
C SER A 34 -25.81 -5.87 3.90
N LEU A 35 -24.51 -6.17 3.94
CA LEU A 35 -23.92 -7.05 4.93
C LEU A 35 -23.94 -6.41 6.32
N CYS A 36 -23.55 -5.14 6.42
CA CYS A 36 -23.59 -4.40 7.68
C CYS A 36 -25.04 -4.24 8.18
N GLY A 37 -25.98 -4.02 7.26
CA GLY A 37 -27.41 -4.01 7.56
C GLY A 37 -27.94 -5.35 8.07
N LEU A 38 -27.46 -6.47 7.51
CA LEU A 38 -27.83 -7.81 7.99
C LEU A 38 -27.30 -8.07 9.40
N ILE A 39 -26.03 -7.75 9.68
CA ILE A 39 -25.44 -7.90 11.01
C ILE A 39 -26.26 -7.10 12.04
N ARG A 40 -26.59 -5.84 11.72
CA ARG A 40 -27.41 -4.99 12.60
C ARG A 40 -28.78 -5.61 12.90
N LYS A 41 -29.46 -6.16 11.87
CA LYS A 41 -30.74 -6.85 12.05
C LYS A 41 -30.64 -8.07 12.96
N LEU A 42 -29.56 -8.85 12.87
CA LEU A 42 -29.34 -10.01 13.75
C LEU A 42 -29.23 -9.57 15.22
N PHE A 43 -28.53 -8.47 15.49
CA PHE A 43 -28.45 -7.91 16.84
C PHE A 43 -29.77 -7.36 17.34
N THR A 44 -30.59 -6.75 16.48
CA THR A 44 -31.95 -6.33 16.87
C THR A 44 -32.86 -7.52 17.21
N LEU A 45 -32.67 -8.66 16.54
CA LEU A 45 -33.50 -9.86 16.75
C LEU A 45 -33.10 -10.65 17.99
N HIS A 46 -31.81 -10.77 18.28
CA HIS A 46 -31.30 -11.66 19.32
C HIS A 46 -30.69 -10.93 20.52
N GLY A 47 -30.35 -9.64 20.42
CA GLY A 47 -29.51 -9.00 21.43
C GLY A 47 -28.05 -9.49 21.37
N ASP A 48 -27.17 -8.87 22.17
CA ASP A 48 -25.75 -9.23 22.21
C ASP A 48 -25.51 -10.49 23.06
N GLU A 49 -26.05 -10.51 24.29
CA GLU A 49 -25.84 -11.61 25.25
C GLU A 49 -26.49 -12.92 24.80
N ASP A 50 -27.65 -12.86 24.13
CA ASP A 50 -28.39 -14.05 23.70
C ASP A 50 -28.09 -14.46 22.23
N MET A 51 -27.06 -13.88 21.61
CA MET A 51 -26.74 -14.19 20.21
C MET A 51 -26.37 -15.67 20.04
N PRO A 52 -27.11 -16.45 19.21
CA PRO A 52 -26.82 -17.87 19.04
C PRO A 52 -25.41 -18.12 18.48
N TYR A 53 -24.72 -19.14 19.00
CA TYR A 53 -23.33 -19.44 18.64
C TYR A 53 -23.08 -19.59 17.12
N TYR A 54 -24.02 -20.17 16.37
CA TYR A 54 -23.88 -20.30 14.93
C TYR A 54 -23.92 -18.93 14.21
N ARG A 55 -24.73 -17.98 14.71
CA ARG A 55 -24.76 -16.59 14.22
C ARG A 55 -23.49 -15.83 14.58
N GLN A 56 -22.99 -16.01 15.81
CA GLN A 56 -21.69 -15.44 16.21
C GLN A 56 -20.59 -15.86 15.22
N LYS A 57 -20.53 -17.15 14.87
CA LYS A 57 -19.59 -17.68 13.86
C LYS A 57 -19.77 -17.07 12.47
N GLU A 58 -21.00 -16.97 11.97
CA GLU A 58 -21.29 -16.35 10.67
C GLU A 58 -20.84 -14.88 10.63
N ILE A 59 -21.17 -14.12 11.67
CA ILE A 59 -20.80 -12.71 11.78
C ILE A 59 -19.28 -12.57 11.87
N LEU A 60 -18.62 -13.40 12.68
CA LEU A 60 -17.16 -13.35 12.83
C LEU A 60 -16.44 -13.71 11.51
N GLN A 61 -16.96 -14.66 10.74
CA GLN A 61 -16.44 -14.97 9.41
C GLN A 61 -16.59 -13.78 8.46
N ALA A 62 -17.74 -13.12 8.47
CA ALA A 62 -17.96 -11.90 7.69
C ALA A 62 -17.00 -10.77 8.11
N CYS A 63 -16.84 -10.56 9.42
CA CYS A 63 -15.94 -9.54 9.96
C CYS A 63 -14.48 -9.81 9.61
N ARG A 64 -14.02 -11.07 9.65
CA ARG A 64 -12.68 -11.47 9.20
C ARG A 64 -12.49 -11.28 7.70
N LYS A 65 -13.49 -11.66 6.90
CA LYS A 65 -13.40 -11.57 5.44
C LYS A 65 -13.28 -10.12 4.95
N TRP A 66 -14.00 -9.21 5.60
CA TRP A 66 -14.12 -7.83 5.16
C TRP A 66 -13.43 -6.82 6.09
N ASN A 67 -12.67 -7.30 7.07
CA ASN A 67 -12.04 -6.48 8.11
C ASN A 67 -13.02 -5.50 8.78
N LEU A 68 -14.24 -5.98 9.08
CA LEU A 68 -15.23 -5.15 9.77
C LEU A 68 -14.79 -4.90 11.22
N VAL A 69 -15.03 -3.67 11.67
CA VAL A 69 -14.81 -3.20 13.03
C VAL A 69 -16.15 -2.81 13.66
N TRP A 70 -16.29 -3.01 14.97
CA TRP A 70 -17.50 -2.57 15.68
C TRP A 70 -17.43 -1.07 15.90
N VAL A 71 -18.50 -0.34 15.59
CA VAL A 71 -18.55 1.14 15.67
C VAL A 71 -19.69 1.64 16.56
N GLY A 72 -20.53 0.73 17.03
CA GLY A 72 -21.65 1.01 17.92
C GLY A 72 -22.30 -0.30 18.38
N PRO A 73 -23.26 -0.25 19.32
CA PRO A 73 -23.94 -1.44 19.84
C PRO A 73 -24.62 -2.23 18.71
N GLY A 74 -24.13 -3.45 18.44
CA GLY A 74 -24.59 -4.30 17.35
C GLY A 74 -24.33 -3.75 15.94
N GLN A 75 -23.38 -2.82 15.79
CA GLN A 75 -23.05 -2.17 14.52
C GLN A 75 -21.61 -2.46 14.12
N ALA A 76 -21.44 -3.24 13.06
CA ALA A 76 -20.15 -3.43 12.40
C ALA A 76 -20.09 -2.58 11.11
N ALA A 77 -18.92 -2.02 10.82
CA ALA A 77 -18.67 -1.19 9.64
C ALA A 77 -17.33 -1.56 8.98
N PRO A 78 -17.19 -1.35 7.67
CA PRO A 78 -15.89 -1.44 7.01
C PRO A 78 -14.95 -0.33 7.51
N LEU A 79 -13.64 -0.58 7.40
CA LEU A 79 -12.63 0.44 7.66
C LEU A 79 -12.75 1.59 6.67
N GLU A 80 -12.71 2.83 7.16
CA GLU A 80 -12.62 4.03 6.33
C GLU A 80 -11.20 4.20 5.76
N PRO A 81 -11.01 4.90 4.62
CA PRO A 81 -9.70 5.03 4.00
C PRO A 81 -8.62 5.62 4.91
N HIS A 82 -8.97 6.57 5.78
CA HIS A 82 -8.03 7.18 6.72
C HIS A 82 -7.60 6.22 7.85
N GLU A 83 -8.46 5.26 8.19
CA GLU A 83 -8.12 4.19 9.13
C GLU A 83 -7.19 3.17 8.47
N ILE A 84 -7.39 2.89 7.19
CA ILE A 84 -6.48 2.04 6.41
C ILE A 84 -5.11 2.73 6.24
N GLU A 85 -5.07 4.03 5.95
CA GLU A 85 -3.83 4.83 5.90
C GLU A 85 -3.05 4.69 7.21
N LEU A 86 -3.72 4.85 8.36
CA LEU A 86 -3.13 4.65 9.69
C LEU A 86 -2.54 3.25 9.86
N LEU A 87 -3.31 2.19 9.55
CA LEU A 87 -2.88 0.79 9.70
C LEU A 87 -1.68 0.45 8.82
N LEU A 88 -1.62 1.02 7.63
CA LEU A 88 -0.50 0.84 6.70
C LEU A 88 0.70 1.72 7.04
N GLY A 89 0.53 2.71 7.93
CA GLY A 89 1.59 3.62 8.38
C GLY A 89 1.79 4.84 7.49
N PHE A 90 0.83 5.16 6.61
CA PHE A 90 0.76 6.44 5.92
C PHE A 90 0.28 7.54 6.86
N ASP A 91 0.48 8.80 6.44
CA ASP A 91 -0.09 9.94 7.17
C ASP A 91 -1.58 10.05 6.88
N LYS A 92 -2.34 10.63 7.82
CA LYS A 92 -3.78 10.82 7.66
C LYS A 92 -4.06 11.67 6.42
N ASP A 93 -5.04 11.24 5.63
CA ASP A 93 -5.47 11.88 4.39
C ASP A 93 -4.42 11.85 3.26
N HIS A 94 -3.48 10.89 3.30
CA HIS A 94 -2.46 10.70 2.27
C HIS A 94 -3.07 10.56 0.86
N THR A 95 -4.10 9.73 0.71
CA THR A 95 -4.75 9.48 -0.58
C THR A 95 -5.91 10.43 -0.87
N ARG A 96 -6.24 11.35 0.06
CA ARG A 96 -7.38 12.26 -0.07
C ARG A 96 -7.07 13.40 -1.05
N GLY A 97 -8.02 13.66 -1.96
CA GLY A 97 -7.99 14.80 -2.89
C GLY A 97 -7.48 14.48 -4.30
N CYS A 98 -6.86 13.32 -4.52
CA CYS A 98 -6.36 12.90 -5.84
C CYS A 98 -7.10 11.69 -6.43
N ALA A 99 -7.89 10.99 -5.62
CA ALA A 99 -8.56 9.74 -5.98
C ALA A 99 -10.01 9.71 -5.46
N SER A 100 -10.90 9.05 -6.21
CA SER A 100 -12.26 8.72 -5.73
C SER A 100 -12.21 7.72 -4.58
N MET A 101 -13.31 7.55 -3.84
CA MET A 101 -13.35 6.59 -2.73
C MET A 101 -12.96 5.18 -3.15
N THR A 102 -13.47 4.68 -4.28
CA THR A 102 -13.12 3.35 -4.80
C THR A 102 -11.63 3.25 -5.12
N GLU A 103 -11.06 4.26 -5.76
CA GLU A 103 -9.64 4.30 -6.11
C GLU A 103 -8.75 4.40 -4.86
N ARG A 104 -9.21 5.05 -3.78
CA ARG A 104 -8.49 5.06 -2.50
C ARG A 104 -8.40 3.66 -1.90
N TYR A 105 -9.51 2.91 -1.84
CA TYR A 105 -9.49 1.53 -1.34
C TYR A 105 -8.58 0.64 -2.20
N ASP A 106 -8.66 0.77 -3.52
CA ASP A 106 -7.83 -0.03 -4.44
C ASP A 106 -6.34 0.27 -4.26
N ALA A 107 -5.97 1.55 -4.24
CA ALA A 107 -4.58 1.97 -4.08
C ALA A 107 -4.00 1.58 -2.70
N LEU A 108 -4.77 1.73 -1.62
CA LEU A 108 -4.33 1.35 -0.27
C LEU A 108 -4.19 -0.17 -0.13
N GLY A 109 -5.15 -0.95 -0.65
CA GLY A 109 -5.13 -2.41 -0.61
C GLY A 109 -3.95 -3.03 -1.37
N ASN A 110 -3.37 -2.31 -2.33
CA ASN A 110 -2.21 -2.74 -3.12
C ASN A 110 -0.90 -2.04 -2.71
N SER A 111 -0.88 -1.28 -1.61
CA SER A 111 0.29 -0.52 -1.19
C SER A 111 1.16 -1.26 -0.17
N PHE A 112 2.38 -0.77 0.03
CA PHE A 112 3.27 -1.29 1.06
C PHE A 112 2.77 -0.99 2.48
N GLN A 113 3.07 -1.90 3.39
CA GLN A 113 3.06 -1.61 4.82
C GLN A 113 4.35 -0.83 5.14
N ILE A 114 4.21 0.45 5.50
CA ILE A 114 5.32 1.41 5.63
C ILE A 114 6.33 1.01 6.70
N ASN A 115 5.87 0.54 7.87
CA ASN A 115 6.76 0.20 8.98
C ASN A 115 7.64 -1.03 8.64
N THR A 116 7.10 -2.01 7.94
CA THR A 116 7.81 -3.19 7.47
C THR A 116 8.87 -2.81 6.44
N VAL A 117 8.49 -2.00 5.43
CA VAL A 117 9.45 -1.52 4.43
C VAL A 117 10.53 -0.64 5.07
N ALA A 118 10.15 0.29 5.94
CA ALA A 118 11.08 1.12 6.69
C ALA A 118 12.05 0.29 7.54
N TYR A 119 11.59 -0.79 8.18
CA TYR A 119 12.48 -1.69 8.92
C TYR A 119 13.59 -2.26 8.02
N HIS A 120 13.24 -2.75 6.84
CA HIS A 120 14.23 -3.27 5.88
C HIS A 120 15.16 -2.19 5.31
N LEU A 121 14.64 -1.00 5.02
CA LEU A 121 15.41 0.12 4.47
C LEU A 121 16.22 0.88 5.53
N SER A 122 16.01 0.60 6.82
CA SER A 122 16.69 1.30 7.93
C SER A 122 18.21 1.23 7.87
N THR A 123 18.74 0.14 7.30
CA THR A 123 20.17 -0.08 7.11
C THR A 123 20.81 0.90 6.13
N LEU A 124 20.02 1.53 5.24
CA LEU A 124 20.51 2.52 4.27
C LEU A 124 20.85 3.86 4.93
N LYS A 125 20.25 4.18 6.08
CA LYS A 125 20.43 5.46 6.76
C LYS A 125 21.91 5.78 7.08
N PRO A 126 22.68 4.89 7.72
CA PRO A 126 24.11 5.14 7.96
C PRO A 126 24.96 5.07 6.68
N LEU A 127 24.51 4.34 5.65
CA LEU A 127 25.26 4.17 4.40
C LEU A 127 25.18 5.41 3.49
N TYR A 128 24.08 6.15 3.56
CA TYR A 128 23.83 7.33 2.73
C TYR A 128 23.53 8.57 3.58
N PRO A 129 24.50 9.08 4.36
CA PRO A 129 24.30 10.22 5.27
C PRO A 129 23.92 11.51 4.54
N HIS A 130 24.24 11.61 3.25
CA HIS A 130 23.95 12.77 2.42
C HIS A 130 22.70 12.60 1.56
N GLY A 131 21.94 11.50 1.72
CA GLY A 131 20.74 11.21 0.93
C GLY A 131 21.00 10.36 -0.31
N ILE A 132 19.90 9.90 -0.94
CA ILE A 132 19.90 8.82 -1.91
C ILE A 132 19.13 9.20 -3.18
N THR A 133 19.55 8.64 -4.31
CA THR A 133 18.82 8.64 -5.58
C THR A 133 18.07 7.31 -5.74
N VAL A 134 16.75 7.40 -5.96
CA VAL A 134 15.85 6.25 -6.01
C VAL A 134 15.23 6.08 -7.39
N LEU A 135 15.28 4.85 -7.91
CA LEU A 135 14.42 4.41 -9.01
C LEU A 135 13.29 3.55 -8.43
N SER A 136 12.07 4.09 -8.41
CA SER A 136 10.88 3.48 -7.82
C SER A 136 9.95 2.96 -8.92
N LEU A 137 9.99 1.65 -9.17
CA LEU A 137 9.20 0.98 -10.19
C LEU A 137 7.86 0.53 -9.60
N PHE A 138 6.76 0.75 -10.32
CA PHE A 138 5.41 0.46 -9.80
C PHE A 138 5.18 1.16 -8.45
N SER A 139 5.50 2.45 -8.40
CA SER A 139 5.63 3.19 -7.14
C SER A 139 4.33 3.28 -6.35
N GLY A 140 3.17 3.10 -7.00
CA GLY A 140 1.87 3.21 -6.37
C GLY A 140 1.70 4.57 -5.70
N ILE A 141 1.14 4.56 -4.50
CA ILE A 141 0.93 5.77 -3.68
C ILE A 141 2.19 6.25 -2.95
N GLY A 142 3.38 5.77 -3.32
CA GLY A 142 4.65 6.27 -2.77
C GLY A 142 5.12 5.55 -1.50
N GLY A 143 4.81 4.26 -1.34
CA GLY A 143 5.09 3.55 -0.09
C GLY A 143 6.59 3.45 0.25
N GLY A 144 7.45 3.30 -0.77
CA GLY A 144 8.90 3.26 -0.57
C GLY A 144 9.46 4.63 -0.15
N GLU A 145 9.00 5.67 -0.82
CA GLU A 145 9.37 7.07 -0.61
C GLU A 145 8.95 7.55 0.78
N VAL A 146 7.70 7.26 1.18
CA VAL A 146 7.19 7.56 2.53
C VAL A 146 8.01 6.81 3.57
N SER A 147 8.39 5.55 3.32
CA SER A 147 9.22 4.78 4.25
C SER A 147 10.60 5.39 4.44
N LEU A 148 11.29 5.73 3.34
CA LEU A 148 12.61 6.40 3.37
C LEU A 148 12.53 7.76 4.08
N HIS A 149 11.50 8.55 3.78
CA HIS A 149 11.27 9.83 4.44
C HIS A 149 11.07 9.68 5.95
N LYS A 150 10.27 8.70 6.40
CA LYS A 150 10.05 8.43 7.83
C LYS A 150 11.31 7.94 8.56
N LEU A 151 12.25 7.31 7.84
CA LEU A 151 13.57 6.98 8.38
C LEU A 151 14.48 8.22 8.53
N GLY A 152 14.09 9.38 7.97
CA GLY A 152 14.92 10.58 7.92
C GLY A 152 16.03 10.48 6.89
N ILE A 153 15.86 9.64 5.86
CA ILE A 153 16.79 9.54 4.73
C ILE A 153 16.40 10.63 3.73
N TYR A 154 17.36 11.49 3.39
CA TYR A 154 17.13 12.55 2.41
C TYR A 154 16.95 11.96 1.01
N LEU A 155 15.83 12.31 0.36
CA LEU A 155 15.52 11.91 -1.01
C LEU A 155 16.08 12.98 -1.96
N LYS A 156 17.26 12.73 -2.56
CA LYS A 156 17.91 13.67 -3.48
C LYS A 156 17.14 13.77 -4.79
N VAL A 157 16.95 12.61 -5.41
CA VAL A 157 16.19 12.47 -6.65
C VAL A 157 15.39 11.18 -6.56
N VAL A 158 14.10 11.26 -6.88
CA VAL A 158 13.23 10.08 -7.00
C VAL A 158 12.68 10.02 -8.41
N ILE A 159 13.01 8.95 -9.13
CA ILE A 159 12.44 8.61 -10.43
C ILE A 159 11.35 7.57 -10.15
N ALA A 160 10.09 8.01 -10.13
CA ALA A 160 8.94 7.17 -9.81
C ALA A 160 8.14 6.83 -11.07
N VAL A 161 7.88 5.54 -11.28
CA VAL A 161 7.19 5.01 -12.46
C VAL A 161 5.88 4.38 -12.03
N GLU A 162 4.76 4.96 -12.48
CA GLU A 162 3.42 4.51 -12.14
C GLU A 162 2.45 4.81 -13.28
N ILE A 163 1.73 3.78 -13.73
CA ILE A 163 0.86 3.85 -14.90
C ILE A 163 -0.40 4.67 -14.63
N ASN A 164 -0.94 4.58 -13.41
CA ASN A 164 -2.19 5.24 -13.03
C ASN A 164 -1.93 6.72 -12.67
N GLU A 165 -2.45 7.62 -13.49
CA GLU A 165 -2.30 9.07 -13.32
C GLU A 165 -2.79 9.59 -11.96
N LYS A 166 -3.91 9.08 -11.45
CA LYS A 166 -4.46 9.52 -10.16
C LYS A 166 -3.58 9.08 -9.00
N VAL A 167 -3.05 7.87 -9.08
CA VAL A 167 -2.11 7.33 -8.09
C VAL A 167 -0.78 8.09 -8.12
N ARG A 168 -0.26 8.43 -9.32
CA ARG A 168 0.84 9.40 -9.45
C ARG A 168 0.53 10.75 -8.82
N GLY A 169 -0.72 11.21 -8.95
CA GLY A 169 -1.22 12.41 -8.30
C GLY A 169 -1.07 12.38 -6.78
N VAL A 170 -1.28 11.22 -6.14
CA VAL A 170 -1.09 11.03 -4.69
C VAL A 170 0.38 11.24 -4.30
N LEU A 171 1.32 10.56 -4.97
CA LEU A 171 2.76 10.74 -4.70
C LEU A 171 3.20 12.20 -4.93
N LYS A 172 2.76 12.82 -6.03
CA LYS A 172 3.04 14.23 -6.33
C LYS A 172 2.50 15.19 -5.26
N SER A 173 1.31 14.89 -4.74
CA SER A 173 0.68 15.66 -3.65
C SER A 173 1.48 15.52 -2.36
N TRP A 174 1.84 14.29 -1.98
CA TRP A 174 2.67 14.01 -0.81
C TRP A 174 4.05 14.69 -0.90
N TRP A 175 4.70 14.62 -2.06
CA TRP A 175 6.01 15.26 -2.28
C TRP A 175 6.00 16.76 -1.95
N ARG A 176 4.93 17.45 -2.37
CA ARG A 176 4.74 18.87 -2.08
C ARG A 176 4.38 19.13 -0.62
N LYS A 177 3.46 18.34 -0.06
CA LYS A 177 3.00 18.50 1.34
C LYS A 177 4.11 18.25 2.36
N SER A 178 5.02 17.33 2.06
CA SER A 178 6.18 17.02 2.91
C SER A 178 7.38 17.93 2.67
N CYS A 179 7.24 18.93 1.80
CA CYS A 179 8.29 19.92 1.49
C CYS A 179 9.64 19.28 1.15
N GLN A 180 9.65 18.21 0.34
CA GLN A 180 10.89 17.57 -0.09
C GLN A 180 11.79 18.59 -0.82
N ALA A 181 13.05 18.64 -0.41
CA ALA A 181 14.05 19.53 -1.00
C ALA A 181 14.67 18.99 -2.30
N GLY A 182 14.57 17.68 -2.53
CA GLY A 182 15.08 17.03 -3.73
C GLY A 182 14.13 17.13 -4.92
N GLU A 183 14.44 16.37 -5.96
CA GLU A 183 13.68 16.32 -7.20
C GLU A 183 12.81 15.06 -7.33
N LEU A 184 11.57 15.23 -7.81
CA LEU A 184 10.69 14.12 -8.20
C LEU A 184 10.50 14.12 -9.72
N LYS A 185 10.97 13.06 -10.37
CA LYS A 185 10.76 12.80 -11.80
C LYS A 185 9.73 11.68 -11.95
N LEU A 186 8.55 12.01 -12.49
CA LEU A 186 7.48 11.04 -12.74
C LEU A 186 7.57 10.46 -14.15
N LYS A 187 7.52 9.14 -14.27
CA LYS A 187 7.38 8.40 -15.53
C LYS A 187 6.11 7.56 -15.50
N ASN A 188 5.62 7.17 -16.67
CA ASN A 188 4.34 6.48 -16.81
C ASN A 188 4.54 4.96 -16.80
N ASP A 189 5.16 4.43 -17.84
CA ASP A 189 5.29 3.00 -18.08
C ASP A 189 6.72 2.53 -17.84
N VAL A 190 6.87 1.39 -17.18
CA VAL A 190 8.18 0.75 -17.00
C VAL A 190 8.76 0.28 -18.33
N ARG A 191 7.91 -0.02 -19.31
CA ARG A 191 8.32 -0.45 -20.66
C ARG A 191 9.04 0.66 -21.43
N ASP A 192 8.80 1.92 -21.07
CA ASP A 192 9.47 3.08 -21.67
C ASP A 192 10.89 3.29 -21.12
N LEU A 193 11.28 2.58 -20.06
CA LEU A 193 12.65 2.63 -19.52
C LEU A 193 13.59 1.73 -20.34
N THR A 194 13.90 2.18 -21.55
CA THR A 194 14.92 1.54 -22.42
C THR A 194 16.33 1.82 -21.92
N HIS A 195 17.33 1.19 -22.53
CA HIS A 195 18.74 1.42 -22.19
C HIS A 195 19.13 2.89 -22.38
N GLU A 196 18.70 3.49 -23.49
CA GLU A 196 18.96 4.89 -23.84
C GLU A 196 18.33 5.83 -22.81
N VAL A 197 17.04 5.63 -22.51
CA VAL A 197 16.31 6.45 -21.53
C VAL A 197 16.95 6.35 -20.13
N LEU A 198 17.35 5.15 -19.71
CA LEU A 198 18.02 4.96 -18.42
C LEU A 198 19.43 5.55 -18.40
N THR A 199 20.15 5.51 -19.53
CA THR A 199 21.47 6.14 -19.67
C THR A 199 21.34 7.65 -19.51
N ASP A 200 20.42 8.28 -20.24
CA ASP A 200 20.16 9.71 -20.17
C ASP A 200 19.75 10.15 -18.75
N LEU A 201 18.89 9.36 -18.09
CA LEU A 201 18.49 9.63 -16.71
C LEU A 201 19.68 9.56 -15.75
N ILE A 202 20.53 8.53 -15.85
CA ILE A 202 21.71 8.39 -14.98
C ILE A 202 22.75 9.47 -15.26
N ASP A 203 22.88 9.92 -16.51
CA ASP A 203 23.72 11.07 -16.87
C ASP A 203 23.21 12.38 -16.27
N GLU A 204 21.89 12.54 -16.20
CA GLU A 204 21.25 13.72 -15.59
C GLU A 204 21.34 13.70 -14.05
N VAL A 205 21.03 12.55 -13.42
CA VAL A 205 20.79 12.47 -11.96
C VAL A 205 21.94 11.87 -11.15
N GLY A 206 22.92 11.28 -11.82
CA GLY A 206 24.00 10.52 -11.20
C GLY A 206 23.62 9.06 -10.86
N PRO A 207 24.41 8.39 -10.00
CA PRO A 207 24.21 6.99 -9.67
C PRO A 207 22.85 6.73 -8.99
N ILE A 208 22.28 5.54 -9.24
CA ILE A 208 21.07 5.07 -8.56
C ILE A 208 21.47 4.24 -7.35
N ASP A 209 21.15 4.73 -6.15
CA ASP A 209 21.53 4.09 -4.89
C ASP A 209 20.55 2.97 -4.48
N LEU A 210 19.29 3.09 -4.91
CA LEU A 210 18.22 2.14 -4.59
C LEU A 210 17.27 1.98 -5.77
N ILE A 211 17.07 0.74 -6.19
CA ILE A 211 15.93 0.34 -7.04
C ILE A 211 14.93 -0.39 -6.15
N ILE A 212 13.71 0.13 -6.09
CA ILE A 212 12.62 -0.44 -5.30
C ILE A 212 11.38 -0.59 -6.16
N GLY A 213 10.55 -1.60 -5.90
CA GLY A 213 9.27 -1.72 -6.56
C GLY A 213 8.39 -2.84 -6.02
N GLY A 214 7.08 -2.62 -6.10
CA GLY A 214 6.08 -3.64 -5.78
C GLY A 214 5.55 -4.24 -7.07
N SER A 215 5.72 -5.54 -7.29
CA SER A 215 5.21 -6.15 -8.52
C SER A 215 3.68 -5.95 -8.62
N PRO A 216 3.15 -5.55 -9.78
CA PRO A 216 1.71 -5.45 -10.02
C PRO A 216 1.11 -6.86 -10.07
N CYS A 217 0.85 -7.44 -8.89
CA CYS A 217 0.53 -8.84 -8.73
C CYS A 217 -0.92 -9.06 -8.28
N ASN A 218 -1.87 -8.52 -9.05
CA ASN A 218 -3.29 -8.82 -8.83
C ASN A 218 -3.61 -10.31 -9.03
N ASN A 219 -2.83 -11.03 -9.84
CA ASN A 219 -3.02 -12.47 -10.14
C ASN A 219 -2.35 -13.44 -9.15
N LEU A 220 -1.51 -12.96 -8.22
CA LEU A 220 -0.84 -13.79 -7.20
C LEU A 220 -1.45 -13.62 -5.79
N SER A 221 -2.32 -12.62 -5.59
CA SER A 221 -3.05 -12.45 -4.34
C SER A 221 -4.21 -13.46 -4.22
N GLY A 222 -4.26 -14.22 -3.12
CA GLY A 222 -5.22 -15.32 -2.92
C GLY A 222 -6.72 -14.91 -2.93
N ASN A 223 -7.04 -13.62 -2.98
CA ASN A 223 -8.40 -13.10 -3.03
C ASN A 223 -8.94 -12.87 -4.46
N ASN A 224 -8.10 -12.87 -5.49
CA ASN A 224 -8.54 -12.87 -6.89
C ASN A 224 -8.64 -14.31 -7.43
N ARG A 225 -9.66 -15.04 -6.98
CA ARG A 225 -9.94 -16.43 -7.41
C ARG A 225 -10.37 -16.59 -8.88
N VAL A 226 -10.43 -15.51 -9.67
CA VAL A 226 -11.10 -15.50 -10.98
C VAL A 226 -10.14 -15.64 -12.18
N SER A 227 -8.85 -15.37 -12.04
CA SER A 227 -7.87 -15.53 -13.13
C SER A 227 -6.59 -16.23 -12.66
N ARG A 228 -6.63 -17.56 -12.51
CA ARG A 228 -5.43 -18.39 -12.34
C ARG A 228 -4.71 -18.61 -13.68
N THR A 229 -4.25 -17.55 -14.33
CA THR A 229 -3.37 -17.67 -15.51
C THR A 229 -1.89 -17.78 -15.17
N GLY A 230 -1.52 -17.73 -13.88
CA GLY A 230 -0.13 -17.88 -13.44
C GLY A 230 0.78 -16.79 -14.01
N LEU A 231 2.06 -17.10 -14.22
CA LEU A 231 3.05 -16.18 -14.78
C LEU A 231 2.85 -15.87 -16.28
N ASN A 232 1.86 -16.48 -16.94
CA ASN A 232 1.58 -16.32 -18.38
C ASN A 232 0.47 -15.30 -18.69
N GLY A 233 -0.05 -14.59 -17.69
CA GLY A 233 -1.02 -13.50 -17.89
C GLY A 233 -0.35 -12.21 -18.37
N SER A 234 -1.11 -11.32 -19.03
CA SER A 234 -0.64 -10.01 -19.51
C SER A 234 -0.17 -9.06 -18.40
N GLU A 235 -0.62 -9.24 -17.16
CA GLU A 235 -0.08 -8.51 -15.99
C GLU A 235 1.17 -9.19 -15.40
N SER A 236 1.35 -10.49 -15.63
CA SER A 236 2.52 -11.24 -15.15
C SER A 236 3.78 -10.98 -15.99
N SER A 237 3.65 -10.43 -17.20
CA SER A 237 4.80 -9.98 -18.00
C SER A 237 5.52 -8.79 -17.37
N LEU A 238 4.79 -7.92 -16.66
CA LEU A 238 5.37 -6.77 -15.94
C LEU A 238 6.32 -7.20 -14.82
N PHE A 239 6.18 -8.42 -14.31
CA PHE A 239 7.16 -8.98 -13.38
C PHE A 239 8.56 -9.02 -13.99
N PHE A 240 8.70 -9.29 -15.30
CA PHE A 240 10.00 -9.34 -15.98
C PHE A 240 10.59 -7.96 -16.29
N GLU A 241 9.79 -6.90 -16.21
CA GLU A 241 10.29 -5.53 -16.40
C GLU A 241 11.21 -5.08 -15.26
N PHE A 242 10.92 -5.50 -14.02
CA PHE A 242 11.80 -5.21 -12.89
C PHE A 242 13.23 -5.76 -13.08
N PRO A 243 13.45 -7.07 -13.30
CA PRO A 243 14.79 -7.60 -13.54
C PRO A 243 15.42 -7.06 -14.84
N ARG A 244 14.62 -6.78 -15.89
CA ARG A 244 15.12 -6.12 -17.12
C ARG A 244 15.76 -4.78 -16.79
N ILE A 245 15.03 -3.91 -16.08
CA ILE A 245 15.51 -2.57 -15.69
C ILE A 245 16.69 -2.66 -14.72
N LEU A 246 16.63 -3.55 -13.72
CA LEU A 246 17.72 -3.77 -12.77
C LEU A 246 19.03 -4.14 -13.49
N ASN A 247 18.96 -5.05 -14.47
CA ASN A 247 20.13 -5.47 -15.25
C ASN A 247 20.70 -4.32 -16.08
N ILE A 248 19.84 -3.54 -16.75
CA ILE A 248 20.25 -2.38 -17.54
C ILE A 248 20.92 -1.33 -16.67
N VAL A 249 20.29 -0.94 -15.55
CA VAL A 249 20.86 0.05 -14.62
C VAL A 249 22.21 -0.44 -14.07
N THR A 250 22.30 -1.71 -13.68
CA THR A 250 23.56 -2.29 -13.20
C THR A 250 24.67 -2.22 -14.25
N GLN A 251 24.34 -2.52 -15.51
CA GLN A 251 25.29 -2.43 -16.62
C GLN A 251 25.76 -0.99 -16.83
N ILE A 252 24.83 -0.03 -16.93
CA ILE A 252 25.16 1.39 -17.10
C ILE A 252 26.02 1.91 -15.94
N MET A 253 25.69 1.54 -14.70
CA MET A 253 26.47 1.94 -13.52
C MET A 253 27.89 1.38 -13.54
N ARG A 254 28.10 0.14 -14.00
CA ARG A 254 29.44 -0.44 -14.19
C ARG A 254 30.22 0.26 -15.30
N ASP A 255 29.57 0.50 -16.44
CA ASP A 255 30.21 1.16 -17.59
C ASP A 255 30.64 2.60 -17.26
N LYS A 256 29.92 3.26 -16.34
CA LYS A 256 30.25 4.59 -15.83
C LYS A 256 31.16 4.59 -14.59
N GLY A 257 31.54 3.42 -14.07
CA GLY A 257 32.45 3.28 -12.91
C GLY A 257 31.85 3.65 -11.56
N PHE A 258 30.52 3.57 -11.40
CA PHE A 258 29.82 3.77 -10.13
C PHE A 258 29.75 2.51 -9.25
N LEU A 259 29.93 1.32 -9.85
CA LEU A 259 29.98 0.00 -9.21
C LEU A 259 31.24 -0.74 -9.65
#